data_AF-A0A942BM95-F1
#
_entry.id   AF-A0A942BM95-F1
#
_cell.length_a   1.000
_cell.length_b   1.000
_cell.length_c   1.000
_cell.angle_alpha   90.00
_cell.angle_beta   90.00
_cell.angle_gamma   90.00
#
_symmetry.space_group_name_H-M   'P 1'
#
loop_
_entity.id
_entity.type
_entity.pdbx_description
1 polymer ?
#
loop_
_entity_poly.entity_id
_entity_poly.type
_entity_poly.pdbx_seq_one_letter_code
_entity_poly.pdbx_strand_id
1 'polypeptide(L)'
;MKLHTHDEGAPCRNMENLLQGVADGSVRGVKKAYALWHASQCHHCGNFLIRLRLTLDALRSSRERETSAESMERLKSKIRELSPH
;
A
#
# COMPACT_ATOMS: atom_id res chain seq x y z
N MET A 1 -1.27 -27.89 -19.02
CA MET A 1 -0.83 -26.78 -18.16
C MET A 1 -1.66 -26.82 -16.88
N LYS A 2 -1.07 -27.20 -15.75
CA LYS A 2 -1.76 -27.17 -14.45
C LYS A 2 -1.74 -25.72 -13.97
N LEU A 3 -2.90 -25.06 -13.96
CA LEU A 3 -3.08 -23.81 -13.22
C LEU A 3 -2.87 -24.17 -11.75
N HIS A 4 -1.72 -23.79 -11.20
CA HIS A 4 -1.52 -23.83 -9.76
C HIS A 4 -2.58 -22.90 -9.19
N THR A 5 -3.60 -23.46 -8.54
CA THR A 5 -4.52 -22.71 -7.70
C THR A 5 -3.65 -22.10 -6.61
N HIS A 6 -3.28 -20.82 -6.80
CA HIS A 6 -2.58 -20.04 -5.80
C HIS A 6 -3.51 -19.97 -4.60
N ASP A 7 -3.24 -20.82 -3.62
CA ASP A 7 -4.06 -21.00 -2.45
C ASP A 7 -4.13 -19.64 -1.72
N GLU A 8 -5.29 -18.97 -1.84
CA GLU A 8 -5.56 -17.63 -1.33
C GLU A 8 -5.71 -17.61 0.21
N GLY A 9 -5.04 -18.53 0.91
CA GLY A 9 -5.12 -18.69 2.34
C GLY A 9 -4.62 -17.46 3.13
N ALA A 10 -5.06 -17.41 4.38
CA ALA A 10 -4.61 -16.43 5.37
C ALA A 10 -3.10 -16.53 5.59
N PRO A 11 -2.42 -15.42 5.97
CA PRO A 11 -1.02 -15.50 6.39
C PRO A 11 -0.88 -16.39 7.63
N CYS A 12 0.34 -16.82 7.93
CA CYS A 12 0.59 -17.56 9.17
C CYS A 12 0.14 -16.75 10.40
N ARG A 13 -0.41 -17.43 11.42
CA ARG A 13 -1.09 -16.85 12.59
C ARG A 13 -0.33 -15.70 13.29
N ASN A 14 1.00 -15.74 13.31
CA ASN A 14 1.84 -14.74 13.98
C ASN A 14 2.49 -13.73 13.02
N MET A 15 2.21 -13.84 11.72
CA MET A 15 2.83 -13.00 10.69
C MET A 15 1.94 -11.83 10.29
N GLU A 16 0.62 -11.89 10.50
CA GLU A 16 -0.31 -10.87 10.00
C GLU A 16 0.06 -9.44 10.43
N ASN A 17 0.15 -9.18 11.74
CA ASN A 17 0.53 -7.85 12.26
C ASN A 17 1.91 -7.41 11.77
N LEU A 18 2.84 -8.35 11.63
CA LEU A 18 4.19 -8.05 11.18
C LEU A 18 4.22 -7.68 9.70
N LEU A 19 3.46 -8.38 8.86
CA LEU A 19 3.32 -8.11 7.44
C LEU A 19 2.56 -6.80 7.19
N GLN A 20 1.53 -6.51 7.99
CA GLN A 20 0.83 -5.22 7.99
C GLN A 20 1.80 -4.07 8.29
N GLY A 21 2.58 -4.20 9.36
CA GLY A 21 3.58 -3.20 9.71
C GLY A 21 4.72 -3.06 8.70
N VAL A 22 5.03 -4.12 7.94
CA VAL A 22 5.97 -4.04 6.81
C VAL A 22 5.35 -3.32 5.61
N ALA A 23 4.06 -3.47 5.38
CA ALA A 23 3.34 -2.83 4.26
C ALA A 23 3.13 -1.33 4.49
N ASP A 24 2.77 -0.92 5.71
CA ASP A 24 2.58 0.49 6.06
C ASP A 24 3.89 1.25 6.37
N GLY A 25 4.98 0.52 6.63
CA GLY A 25 6.31 1.07 6.90
C GLY A 25 6.61 1.35 8.39
N SER A 26 5.72 0.96 9.30
CA SER A 26 5.89 1.07 10.76
C SER A 26 6.93 0.09 11.31
N VAL A 27 7.11 -1.07 10.69
CA VAL A 27 8.09 -2.09 11.08
C VAL A 27 9.42 -1.87 10.34
N ARG A 28 10.51 -1.80 11.11
CA ARG A 28 11.88 -1.54 10.61
C ARG A 28 12.90 -2.51 11.20
N GLY A 29 14.13 -2.42 10.70
CA GLY A 29 15.27 -3.19 11.20
C GLY A 29 15.08 -4.70 11.08
N VAL A 30 15.54 -5.45 12.09
CA VAL A 30 15.58 -6.91 12.10
C VAL A 30 14.19 -7.54 11.90
N LYS A 31 13.14 -6.94 12.49
CA LYS A 31 11.77 -7.42 12.36
C LYS A 31 11.28 -7.36 10.91
N LYS A 32 11.61 -6.29 10.19
CA LYS A 32 11.30 -6.16 8.75
C LYS A 32 12.07 -7.20 7.94
N ALA A 33 13.35 -7.38 8.22
CA ALA A 33 14.19 -8.36 7.52
C ALA A 33 13.64 -9.79 7.70
N TYR A 34 13.31 -10.17 8.94
CA TYR A 34 12.69 -11.46 9.24
C TYR A 34 11.36 -11.65 8.50
N ALA A 35 10.49 -10.65 8.52
CA ALA A 35 9.20 -10.72 7.85
C ALA A 35 9.33 -10.96 6.35
N LEU A 36 10.25 -10.24 5.69
CA LEU A 36 10.51 -10.38 4.27
C LEU A 36 11.15 -11.73 3.92
N TRP A 37 12.10 -12.19 4.74
CA TRP A 37 12.72 -13.52 4.59
C TRP A 37 11.71 -14.66 4.76
N HIS A 38 10.77 -14.53 5.69
CA HIS A 38 9.70 -15.50 5.84
C HIS A 38 8.74 -15.45 4.64
N ALA A 39 8.32 -14.25 4.23
CA ALA A 39 7.41 -14.06 3.10
C ALA A 39 7.98 -14.56 1.77
N SER A 40 9.31 -14.58 1.59
CA SER A 40 9.93 -15.16 0.38
C SER A 40 9.89 -16.68 0.34
N GLN A 41 9.69 -17.35 1.48
CA GLN A 41 9.63 -18.81 1.59
C GLN A 41 8.21 -19.34 1.81
N CYS A 42 7.33 -18.53 2.39
CA CYS A 42 5.93 -18.88 2.62
C CYS A 42 5.04 -18.19 1.59
N HIS A 43 4.45 -18.98 0.70
CA HIS A 43 3.61 -18.47 -0.39
C HIS A 43 2.40 -17.64 0.11
N HIS A 44 1.72 -18.09 1.17
CA HIS A 44 0.57 -17.38 1.75
C HIS A 44 0.98 -16.00 2.30
N CYS A 45 2.07 -15.94 3.08
CA CYS A 45 2.59 -14.68 3.63
C CYS A 45 3.09 -13.73 2.53
N GLY A 46 3.74 -14.26 1.48
CA GLY A 46 4.17 -13.51 0.31
C GLY A 46 2.99 -12.88 -0.44
N ASN A 47 1.99 -13.68 -0.80
CA ASN A 47 0.79 -13.20 -1.49
C ASN A 47 0.01 -12.19 -0.65
N PHE A 48 -0.14 -12.44 0.65
CA PHE A 48 -0.79 -11.50 1.58
C PHE A 48 -0.09 -10.14 1.57
N LEU A 49 1.25 -10.12 1.67
CA LEU A 49 2.02 -8.88 1.67
C LEU A 49 1.91 -8.12 0.34
N ILE A 50 1.92 -8.83 -0.79
CA ILE A 50 1.76 -8.22 -2.12
C ILE A 50 0.39 -7.57 -2.24
N ARG A 51 -0.69 -8.29 -1.91
CA ARG A 51 -2.07 -7.77 -1.95
C ARG A 51 -2.20 -6.53 -1.07
N LEU A 52 -1.66 -6.59 0.15
CA LEU A 52 -1.75 -5.47 1.08
C LEU A 52 -1.02 -4.22 0.55
N ARG A 53 0.16 -4.37 -0.06
CA ARG A 53 0.87 -3.25 -0.69
C ARG A 53 0.07 -2.64 -1.85
N LEU A 54 -0.48 -3.47 -2.73
CA LEU A 54 -1.31 -3.00 -3.84
C LEU A 54 -2.52 -2.23 -3.35
N THR A 55 -3.20 -2.71 -2.30
CA THR A 55 -4.33 -2.00 -1.69
C THR A 55 -3.90 -0.66 -1.10
N LEU A 56 -2.79 -0.61 -0.36
CA LEU A 56 -2.30 0.64 0.21
C LEU A 56 -1.89 1.65 -0.86
N ASP A 57 -1.25 1.20 -1.94
CA ASP A 57 -0.84 2.07 -3.04
C ASP A 57 -2.05 2.59 -3.85
N ALA A 58 -3.09 1.77 -4.02
CA ALA A 58 -4.35 2.20 -4.60
C ALA A 58 -5.03 3.28 -3.74
N LEU A 59 -5.08 3.09 -2.41
CA LEU A 59 -5.65 4.07 -1.48
C LEU A 59 -4.85 5.38 -1.47
N ARG A 60 -3.51 5.30 -1.51
CA ARG A 60 -2.64 6.49 -1.61
C ARG A 60 -2.88 7.24 -2.92
N SER A 61 -2.94 6.51 -4.04
CA SER A 61 -3.18 7.09 -5.36
C SER A 61 -4.53 7.79 -5.45
N SER A 62 -5.59 7.22 -4.86
CA SER A 62 -6.91 7.85 -4.80
C SER A 62 -6.86 9.16 -4.01
N ARG A 63 -6.25 9.13 -2.83
CA ARG A 63 -6.09 10.32 -1.98
C ARG A 63 -5.28 11.42 -2.67
N GLU A 64 -4.20 11.07 -3.35
CA GLU A 64 -3.39 12.03 -4.09
C GLU A 64 -4.18 12.74 -5.20
N ARG A 65 -5.02 11.99 -5.93
CA ARG A 65 -5.92 12.59 -6.94
C ARG A 65 -6.92 13.57 -6.32
N GLU A 66 -7.52 13.22 -5.20
CA GLU A 66 -8.46 14.08 -4.48
C GLU A 66 -7.78 15.38 -4.01
N THR A 67 -6.62 15.26 -3.35
CA THR A 67 -5.86 16.44 -2.87
C THR A 67 -5.35 17.32 -4.02
N SER A 68 -4.97 16.73 -5.15
CA SER A 68 -4.53 17.48 -6.34
C SER A 68 -5.69 18.27 -6.95
N ALA A 69 -6.89 17.70 -7.02
CA ALA A 69 -8.06 18.39 -7.55
C ALA A 69 -8.44 19.60 -6.67
N GLU A 70 -8.45 19.41 -5.34
CA GLU A 70 -8.72 20.49 -4.38
C GLU A 70 -7.66 21.59 -4.44
N SER A 71 -6.38 21.21 -4.52
CA SER A 71 -5.26 22.17 -4.61
C SER A 71 -5.32 22.97 -5.91
N MET A 72 -5.67 22.34 -7.03
CA MET A 72 -5.87 23.03 -8.31
C MET A 72 -7.04 24.00 -8.28
N GLU A 73 -8.16 23.64 -7.63
CA GLU A 73 -9.31 24.54 -7.53
C GLU A 73 -8.97 25.78 -6.70
N ARG A 74 -8.31 25.60 -5.55
CA ARG A 74 -7.80 26.72 -4.73
C ARG A 74 -6.85 27.63 -5.53
N LEU A 75 -5.97 27.05 -6.34
CA LEU A 75 -5.05 27.80 -7.18
C LEU A 75 -5.79 28.61 -8.27
N LYS A 76 -6.79 28.01 -8.93
CA LYS A 76 -7.63 28.70 -9.91
C LYS A 76 -8.39 29.87 -9.30
N SER A 77 -8.98 29.68 -8.10
CA SER A 77 -9.65 30.77 -7.38
C SER A 77 -8.68 31.92 -7.09
N LYS A 78 -7.46 31.62 -6.61
CA LYS A 78 -6.43 32.62 -6.34
C LYS A 78 -6.01 33.39 -7.59
N ILE A 79 -5.87 32.71 -8.73
CA ILE A 79 -5.53 33.35 -10.01
C ILE A 79 -6.64 34.31 -10.45
N ARG A 80 -7.92 33.94 -10.28
CA ARG A 80 -9.05 34.84 -10.59
C ARG A 80 -9.07 36.07 -9.68
N GLU A 81 -8.73 35.93 -8.41
CA GLU A 81 -8.60 37.07 -7.48
C GLU A 81 -7.46 38.02 -7.87
N LEU A 82 -6.36 37.49 -8.42
CA LEU A 82 -5.14 38.25 -8.76
C LEU A 82 -5.12 38.79 -10.19
N SER A 83 -6.02 38.32 -11.07
CA SER A 83 -6.23 38.87 -12.41
C SER A 83 -7.58 39.60 -12.47
N PRO A 84 -7.71 40.78 -11.82
CA PRO A 84 -8.89 41.60 -11.98
C PRO A 84 -8.92 42.16 -13.40
N HIS A 85 -9.80 41.60 -14.22
CA HIS A 85 -10.33 42.22 -15.42
C HIS A 85 -11.81 42.50 -15.20
#